data_AF-A0A9X6II69-F1
#
_entry.id   AF-A0A9X6II69-F1
#
_cell.length_a   1.000
_cell.length_b   1.000
_cell.length_c   1.000
_cell.angle_alpha   90.00
_cell.angle_beta   90.00
_cell.angle_gamma   90.00
#
_symmetry.space_group_name_H-M   'P 1'
#
loop_
_entity.id
_entity.type
_entity.pdbx_description
1 polymer ?
#
loop_
_entity_poly.entity_id
_entity_poly.type
_entity_poly.pdbx_seq_one_letter_code
_entity_poly.pdbx_strand_id
1 'polypeptide(L)' 'MQRKILVITSSLAGLPTVSEFKTKEDAKEQVRKLIQKGMSQNVIRITQEIPMNIEIQVDVELEE' A
#
# COMPACT_ATOMS: atom_id res chain seq x y z
N MET A 1 -6.65 15.60 -7.47
CA MET A 1 -5.79 14.51 -6.98
C MET A 1 -6.21 13.21 -7.66
N GLN A 2 -5.30 12.51 -8.32
CA GLN A 2 -5.60 11.21 -8.96
C GLN A 2 -5.60 10.14 -7.88
N ARG A 3 -6.72 9.42 -7.70
CA ARG A 3 -6.85 8.37 -6.69
C ARG A 3 -5.95 7.18 -7.05
N LYS A 4 -4.94 6.89 -6.22
CA LYS A 4 -4.04 5.75 -6.42
C LYS A 4 -4.70 4.46 -5.95
N ILE A 5 -4.19 3.35 -6.46
CA ILE A 5 -4.55 1.99 -6.04
C ILE A 5 -3.34 1.43 -5.29
N LEU A 6 -3.58 0.87 -4.11
CA LEU A 6 -2.54 0.27 -3.29
C LEU A 6 -2.69 -1.24 -3.35
N VAL A 7 -1.60 -1.93 -3.64
CA VAL A 7 -1.46 -3.38 -3.45
C VAL A 7 -0.63 -3.57 -2.19
N ILE A 8 -1.24 -4.16 -1.17
CA ILE A 8 -0.63 -4.42 0.14
C ILE A 8 -0.41 -5.92 0.25
N THR A 9 0.83 -6.32 0.51
CA THR A 9 1.17 -7.73 0.73
C THR A 9 1.65 -7.91 2.17
N SER A 10 0.99 -8.80 2.92
CA SER A 10 1.47 -9.21 4.24
C SER A 10 2.30 -10.49 4.13
N SER A 11 3.31 -10.65 4.99
CA SER A 11 3.94 -11.93 5.24
C SER A 11 3.77 -12.30 6.71
N LEU A 12 3.76 -13.60 7.03
CA LEU A 12 3.62 -14.06 8.43
C LEU A 12 4.80 -13.63 9.33
N ALA A 13 5.90 -13.12 8.75
CA ALA A 13 7.16 -12.88 9.45
C ALA A 13 7.73 -11.46 9.24
N GLY A 14 6.97 -10.52 8.67
CA GLY A 14 7.53 -9.21 8.31
C GLY A 14 6.53 -8.07 8.14
N LEU A 15 7.09 -6.88 7.94
CA LEU A 15 6.33 -5.66 7.68
C LEU A 15 5.56 -5.77 6.36
N PRO A 16 4.32 -5.26 6.30
CA PRO A 16 3.57 -5.23 5.06
C PRO A 16 4.30 -4.36 4.03
N THR A 17 4.34 -4.84 2.78
CA THR A 17 4.80 -4.02 1.66
C THR A 17 3.61 -3.34 1.02
N VAL A 18 3.73 -2.05 0.70
CA VAL A 18 2.70 -1.27 0.00
C VAL A 18 3.27 -0.82 -1.34
N SER A 19 2.58 -1.18 -2.42
CA SER A 19 2.91 -0.74 -3.78
C SER A 19 1.79 0.13 -4.33
N GLU A 20 2.14 1.29 -4.88
CA GLU A 20 1.18 2.26 -5.39
C GLU A 20 1.07 2.23 -6.92
N PHE A 21 -0.16 2.35 -7.44
CA PHE A 21 -0.44 2.31 -8.87
C PHE A 21 -1.41 3.43 -9.26
N LYS A 22 -1.24 3.96 -10.48
CA LYS A 22 -2.12 4.99 -11.05
C LYS A 22 -3.33 4.40 -11.76
N THR A 23 -3.23 3.16 -12.24
CA THR A 23 -4.27 2.46 -13.02
C THR A 23 -4.63 1.11 -12.40
N LYS A 24 -5.84 0.62 -12.70
CA LYS A 24 -6.28 -0.71 -12.23
C LYS A 24 -5.51 -1.83 -12.93
N GLU A 25 -5.10 -1.58 -14.16
CA GLU A 25 -4.43 -2.50 -15.05
C GLU A 25 -3.03 -2.83 -14.53
N ASP A 26 -2.26 -1.81 -14.13
CA ASP A 26 -0.92 -1.98 -13.55
C ASP A 26 -0.97 -2.75 -12.23
N ALA A 27 -1.95 -2.42 -11.37
CA ALA A 27 -2.16 -3.13 -10.11
C ALA A 27 -2.51 -4.61 -10.34
N LYS A 28 -3.38 -4.90 -11.33
CA LYS A 28 -3.73 -6.28 -11.70
C LYS A 28 -2.52 -7.05 -12.21
N GLU A 29 -1.68 -6.44 -13.03
CA GLU A 29 -0.45 -7.08 -13.52
C GLU A 29 0.49 -7.44 -12.37
N GLN A 30 0.69 -6.53 -11.42
CA GLN A 30 1.50 -6.80 -10.24
C GLN A 30 0.95 -7.96 -9.42
N VAL A 31 -0.37 -7.98 -9.16
CA VAL A 31 -1.01 -9.08 -8.41
C VAL A 31 -0.84 -10.41 -9.12
N ARG A 32 -0.96 -10.46 -10.45
CA ARG A 32 -0.66 -11.66 -11.24
C ARG A 32 0.78 -12.13 -11.05
N LYS A 33 1.75 -11.21 -11.13
CA LYS A 33 3.18 -11.52 -10.93
C LYS A 33 3.44 -12.08 -9.52
N LEU A 34 2.79 -11.52 -8.49
CA LEU A 34 2.93 -11.99 -7.11
C LEU A 34 2.38 -13.40 -6.93
N ILE A 35 1.19 -13.68 -7.46
CA ILE A 35 0.58 -15.02 -7.42
C ILE A 35 1.44 -16.04 -8.18
N GLN A 36 1.95 -15.67 -9.36
CA GLN A 36 2.87 -16.52 -10.14
C GLN A 36 4.17 -16.85 -9.39
N LYS A 37 4.64 -15.95 -8.50
CA LYS A 37 5.81 -16.17 -7.63
C LYS A 37 5.49 -17.02 -6.40
N GLY A 38 4.27 -17.55 -6.27
CA GLY A 38 3.84 -18.41 -5.17
C GLY A 38 3.24 -17.67 -3.98
N MET A 39 2.98 -16.36 -4.10
CA MET A 39 2.28 -15.63 -3.03
C MET A 39 0.81 -16.07 -2.99
N SER A 40 0.35 -16.43 -1.80
CA SER A 40 -1.05 -16.80 -1.60
C SER A 40 -1.97 -15.58 -1.75
N GLN A 41 -3.12 -15.78 -2.40
CA GLN A 41 -4.07 -14.69 -2.62
C GLN A 41 -4.61 -14.10 -1.31
N ASN A 42 -4.69 -14.90 -0.24
CA ASN A 42 -5.19 -14.47 1.07
C ASN A 42 -4.29 -13.43 1.78
N VAL A 43 -3.03 -13.27 1.35
CA VAL A 43 -2.11 -12.27 1.91
C VAL A 43 -2.00 -11.01 1.05
N ILE A 44 -2.76 -10.94 -0.05
CA ILE A 44 -2.77 -9.78 -0.96
C ILE A 44 -4.05 -8.99 -0.73
N ARG A 45 -3.92 -7.70 -0.43
CA ARG A 45 -5.04 -6.75 -0.35
C ARG A 45 -4.90 -5.68 -1.41
N ILE A 46 -6.01 -5.33 -2.04
CA ILE A 46 -6.08 -4.24 -3.01
C ILE A 46 -7.05 -3.21 -2.48
N THR A 47 -6.62 -1.96 -2.38
CA THR A 47 -7.44 -0.84 -1.89
C THR A 47 -7.28 0.38 -2.78
N GLN A 48 -8.25 1.29 -2.75
CA GLN A 48 -8.18 2.57 -3.41
C GLN A 48 -7.99 3.65 -2.35
N GLU A 49 -7.02 4.54 -2.57
CA GLU A 49 -6.75 5.64 -1.66
C GLU A 49 -7.96 6.59 -1.58
N ILE A 50 -8.30 6.98 -0.35
CA ILE A 50 -9.24 8.05 -0.07
C ILE A 50 -8.40 9.21 0.49
N PRO A 51 -8.19 10.30 -0.27
CA PRO A 51 -7.41 11.42 0.23
C PRO A 51 -8.11 12.03 1.44
N MET A 52 -7.35 12.24 2.51
CA MET A 52 -7.83 12.86 3.75
C MET A 52 -6.98 14.10 4.03
N ASN A 53 -7.65 15.23 4.25
CA ASN A 53 -6.99 16.44 4.71
C ASN A 53 -6.94 16.38 6.23
N ILE A 54 -5.76 16.10 6.78
CA ILE A 54 -5.51 16.05 8.22
C ILE A 54 -4.47 17.12 8.54
N GLU A 55 -4.83 18.06 9.41
CA GLU A 55 -3.87 19.00 10.00
C GLU A 55 -3.28 18.35 11.25
N ILE A 56 -1.95 18.31 11.34
CA ILE A 56 -1.22 17.73 12.47
C ILE A 56 -0.38 18.84 13.09
N GLN A 57 -0.62 19.15 14.36
CA GLN A 57 0.27 19.98 15.17
C GLN A 57 1.26 19.06 15.89
N VAL A 58 2.56 19.33 15.75
CA VAL A 58 3.62 18.57 16.41
C VAL A 58 4.37 19.54 17.30
N ASP A 59 4.27 19.34 18.61
CA ASP A 59 5.10 20.04 19.58
C ASP A 59 6.47 19.34 19.62
N VAL A 60 7.53 20.08 19.29
CA VAL A 60 8.91 19.57 19.33
C VAL A 60 9.61 20.22 20.52
N GLU A 61 9.84 19.44 21.58
CA GLU A 61 10.76 19.85 22.64
C GLU A 61 12.19 19.65 22.13
N LEU A 62 12.91 20.76 21.93
CA LEU A 62 14.34 20.73 21.63
C LEU A 62 15.08 20.67 22.97
N GLU A 63 15.71 19.53 23.27
CA GLU A 63 16.69 19.45 24.37
C GLU A 63 17.97 20.20 23.93
N GLU A 64 18.37 21.21 24.71
CA GLU A 64 19.64 21.96 24.54
C GLU A 64 20.86 21.19 25.04
#